data_AF-A0A2I0CZP9-F1
#
_entry.id   AF-A0A2I0CZP9-F1
#
_cell.length_a   1.000
_cell.length_b   1.000
_cell.length_c   1.000
_cell.angle_alpha   90.00
_cell.angle_beta   90.00
_cell.angle_gamma   90.00
#
_symmetry.space_group_name_H-M   'P 1'
#
loop_
_entity.id
_entity.type
_entity.pdbx_description
1 polymer ?
#
loop_
_entity_poly.entity_id
_entity_poly.type
_entity_poly.pdbx_seq_one_letter_code
_entity_poly.pdbx_strand_id
1 'polypeptide(L)'
;GFSRAGKKTAQEMCDRAGLKGTLEVQGLSVDQQKALLAAMQEVSVPAPPTTQCLSPIGEELIRRGLDKEFQMDFVSARTRPSSVFSGHPFMVEAAIGYGGKLPAEGNAIILRFANRVPLMYQQGACAITECITNVNWKSYNLSQQGLPTGPVLILVHVASTNVPFTSESKDAIASIPEIEKEIVLALQDLGRELKTFLSRRDRSKLAEDRARAVCAIIPELSAKVSEIVEKPLVDTTPIEGKLMRKLIAKKSTREGKVIIELANYSGFEGEISAYDISADNAADAEPKADFVSEMDGQFTKVWKMTIPSKSTWQVTYSGKGGGILDIRGIDDSKKMVVDLDV
;
A
#
# COMPACT_ATOMS: atom_id res chain seq x y z
N GLY A 1 32.73 -7.82 -33.55
CA GLY A 1 31.39 -8.32 -33.92
C GLY A 1 30.36 -7.65 -33.05
N PHE A 2 29.15 -7.42 -33.57
CA PHE A 2 28.07 -6.73 -32.85
C PHE A 2 27.03 -7.74 -32.35
N SER A 3 26.44 -7.49 -31.17
CA SER A 3 25.32 -8.30 -30.67
C SER A 3 24.03 -7.93 -31.40
N ARG A 4 23.13 -8.90 -31.61
CA ARG A 4 21.82 -8.73 -32.27
C ARG A 4 21.83 -8.18 -33.71
N ALA A 5 23.00 -8.01 -34.33
CA ALA A 5 23.14 -7.68 -35.75
C ALA A 5 23.09 -8.95 -36.63
N GLY A 6 21.89 -9.29 -37.13
CA GLY A 6 21.72 -10.40 -38.07
C GLY A 6 22.07 -10.01 -39.51
N LYS A 7 22.11 -11.00 -40.42
CA LYS A 7 22.42 -10.77 -41.85
C LYS A 7 21.55 -9.69 -42.50
N LYS A 8 20.24 -9.69 -42.21
CA LYS A 8 19.28 -8.72 -42.76
C LYS A 8 19.58 -7.29 -42.27
N THR A 9 19.78 -7.12 -40.97
CA THR A 9 20.09 -5.82 -40.35
C THR A 9 21.45 -5.30 -40.80
N ALA A 10 22.45 -6.17 -40.91
CA ALA A 10 23.77 -5.81 -41.42
C ALA A 10 23.70 -5.34 -42.89
N GLN A 11 22.92 -6.03 -43.72
CA GLN A 11 22.72 -5.61 -45.10
C GLN A 11 22.02 -4.24 -45.19
N GLU A 12 20.97 -4.02 -44.39
CA GLU A 12 20.27 -2.73 -44.33
C GLU A 12 21.18 -1.56 -43.90
N MET A 13 22.08 -1.79 -42.94
CA MET A 13 23.08 -0.82 -42.52
C MET A 13 24.08 -0.51 -43.65
N CYS A 14 24.56 -1.53 -44.36
CA CYS A 14 25.46 -1.36 -45.49
C CYS A 14 24.78 -0.61 -46.66
N ASP A 15 23.55 -0.97 -46.99
CA ASP A 15 22.78 -0.35 -48.07
C ASP A 15 22.53 1.13 -47.80
N ARG A 16 22.16 1.51 -46.56
CA ARG A 16 22.03 2.93 -46.16
C ARG A 16 23.35 3.70 -46.18
N ALA A 17 24.44 3.04 -45.80
CA ALA A 17 25.77 3.66 -45.83
C ALA A 17 26.34 3.80 -47.26
N GLY A 18 25.65 3.26 -48.28
CA GLY A 18 26.16 3.20 -49.66
C GLY A 18 27.36 2.27 -49.82
N LEU A 19 27.52 1.31 -48.91
CA LEU A 19 28.66 0.38 -48.86
C LEU A 19 28.24 -1.00 -49.36
N LYS A 20 29.13 -1.66 -50.11
CA LYS A 20 28.94 -3.07 -50.47
C LYS A 20 29.22 -3.94 -49.25
N GLY A 21 28.29 -4.82 -48.88
CA GLY A 21 28.45 -5.76 -47.74
C GLY A 21 29.62 -6.74 -47.88
N THR A 22 30.25 -6.83 -49.05
CA THR A 22 31.44 -7.66 -49.32
C THR A 22 32.76 -6.89 -49.24
N LEU A 23 32.72 -5.58 -48.93
CA LEU A 23 33.92 -4.75 -48.88
C LEU A 23 34.78 -5.13 -47.66
N GLU A 24 36.11 -5.12 -47.82
CA GLU A 24 37.02 -5.41 -46.71
C GLU A 24 37.01 -4.27 -45.68
N VAL A 25 36.79 -4.64 -44.42
CA VAL A 25 36.65 -3.68 -43.31
C VAL A 25 37.94 -2.87 -43.08
N GLN A 26 39.11 -3.47 -43.32
CA GLN A 26 40.40 -2.79 -43.11
C GLN A 26 40.67 -1.66 -44.13
N GLY A 27 39.98 -1.65 -45.28
CA GLY A 27 40.16 -0.66 -46.34
C GLY A 27 39.19 0.52 -46.30
N LEU A 28 38.33 0.62 -45.27
CA LEU A 28 37.32 1.68 -45.18
C LEU A 28 37.96 3.05 -44.93
N SER A 29 37.64 4.02 -45.80
CA SER A 29 38.06 5.41 -45.60
C SER A 29 37.32 6.04 -44.41
N VAL A 30 37.87 7.14 -43.87
CA VAL A 30 37.28 7.86 -42.73
C VAL A 30 35.85 8.33 -43.03
N ASP A 31 35.58 8.76 -44.27
CA ASP A 31 34.24 9.21 -44.69
C ASP A 31 33.26 8.04 -44.78
N GLN A 32 33.71 6.88 -45.25
CA GLN A 32 32.91 5.66 -45.27
C GLN A 32 32.60 5.16 -43.85
N GLN A 33 33.55 5.29 -42.91
CA GLN A 33 33.32 4.94 -41.50
C GLN A 33 32.28 5.86 -40.86
N LYS A 34 32.32 7.17 -41.16
CA LYS A 34 31.29 8.12 -40.69
C LYS A 34 29.92 7.82 -41.28
N ALA A 35 29.84 7.51 -42.58
CA ALA A 35 28.60 7.12 -43.23
C ALA A 35 28.01 5.84 -42.62
N LEU A 36 28.85 4.84 -42.34
CA LEU A 36 28.44 3.62 -41.67
C LEU A 36 27.96 3.89 -40.23
N LEU A 37 28.66 4.73 -39.48
CA LEU A 37 28.27 5.08 -38.11
C LEU A 37 26.89 5.77 -38.09
N ALA A 38 26.66 6.72 -39.00
CA ALA A 38 25.37 7.39 -39.13
C ALA A 38 24.25 6.38 -39.48
N ALA A 39 24.50 5.49 -40.46
CA ALA A 39 23.55 4.43 -40.81
C ALA A 39 23.24 3.49 -39.63
N MET A 40 24.25 3.15 -38.82
CA MET A 40 24.08 2.31 -37.63
C MET A 40 23.25 2.98 -36.53
N GLN A 41 23.29 4.32 -36.42
CA GLN A 41 22.50 5.07 -35.44
C GLN A 41 21.02 5.16 -35.83
N GLU A 42 20.71 5.16 -37.14
CA GLU A 42 19.34 5.24 -37.61
C GLU A 42 18.61 3.89 -37.68
N VAL A 43 19.36 2.79 -37.90
CA VAL A 43 18.75 1.45 -38.02
C VAL A 43 18.41 0.93 -36.62
N SER A 44 17.12 0.66 -36.39
CA SER A 44 16.64 0.12 -35.12
C SER A 44 17.05 -1.34 -34.96
N VAL A 45 17.95 -1.60 -34.02
CA VAL A 45 18.35 -2.96 -33.62
C VAL A 45 17.67 -3.31 -32.30
N PRO A 46 17.10 -4.52 -32.16
CA PRO A 46 16.55 -4.96 -30.89
C PRO A 46 17.61 -4.96 -29.79
N ALA A 47 17.21 -4.58 -28.58
CA ALA A 47 18.10 -4.62 -27.42
C ALA A 47 18.67 -6.05 -27.20
N PRO A 48 19.92 -6.17 -26.71
CA PRO A 48 20.44 -7.45 -26.26
C PRO A 48 19.54 -8.03 -25.15
N PRO A 49 19.36 -9.36 -25.07
CA PRO A 49 18.55 -9.96 -24.02
C PRO A 49 19.18 -9.69 -22.64
N THR A 50 18.37 -9.16 -21.73
CA THR A 50 18.77 -8.66 -20.41
C THR A 50 19.42 -9.70 -19.52
N THR A 51 18.91 -10.93 -19.56
CA THR A 51 19.37 -12.06 -18.76
C THR A 51 20.82 -12.46 -19.02
N GLN A 52 21.39 -12.01 -20.15
CA GLN A 52 22.76 -12.35 -20.52
C GLN A 52 23.77 -11.27 -20.10
N CYS A 53 23.33 -10.05 -19.80
CA CYS A 53 24.23 -8.90 -19.62
C CYS A 53 24.00 -8.10 -18.33
N LEU A 54 22.81 -8.16 -17.73
CA LEU A 54 22.44 -7.36 -16.56
C LEU A 54 21.94 -8.26 -15.42
N SER A 55 22.20 -7.82 -14.18
CA SER A 55 21.74 -8.51 -12.97
C SER A 55 20.85 -7.55 -12.15
N PRO A 56 19.53 -7.48 -12.44
CA PRO A 56 18.60 -6.66 -11.68
C PRO A 56 18.48 -7.14 -10.22
N ILE A 57 17.91 -6.32 -9.35
CA ILE A 57 17.56 -6.71 -7.98
C ILE A 57 16.24 -7.50 -8.00
N GLY A 58 15.26 -7.03 -8.76
CA GLY A 58 13.93 -7.62 -8.90
C GLY A 58 12.91 -7.00 -7.93
N GLU A 59 11.67 -6.84 -8.42
CA GLU A 59 10.57 -6.18 -7.70
C GLU A 59 10.35 -6.75 -6.29
N GLU A 60 10.29 -8.07 -6.16
CA GLU A 60 10.01 -8.72 -4.87
C GLU A 60 11.15 -8.56 -3.87
N LEU A 61 12.40 -8.58 -4.31
CA LEU A 61 13.55 -8.36 -3.42
C LEU A 61 13.63 -6.91 -2.96
N ILE A 62 13.34 -5.95 -3.85
CA ILE A 62 13.25 -4.53 -3.48
C ILE A 62 12.13 -4.33 -2.44
N ARG A 63 10.95 -4.91 -2.68
CA ARG A 63 9.80 -4.82 -1.78
C ARG A 63 10.13 -5.37 -0.38
N ARG A 64 10.69 -6.57 -0.31
CA ARG A 64 11.11 -7.20 0.97
C ARG A 64 12.19 -6.41 1.68
N GLY A 65 13.15 -5.85 0.94
CA GLY A 65 14.21 -5.02 1.51
C GLY A 65 13.63 -3.76 2.16
N LEU A 66 12.71 -3.09 1.48
CA LEU A 66 12.05 -1.91 2.01
C LEU A 66 11.14 -2.22 3.20
N ASP A 67 10.34 -3.29 3.13
CA ASP A 67 9.45 -3.72 4.24
C ASP A 67 10.22 -4.07 5.52
N LYS A 68 11.46 -4.58 5.38
CA LYS A 68 12.30 -4.94 6.52
C LYS A 68 12.88 -3.72 7.22
N GLU A 69 13.35 -2.74 6.46
CA GLU A 69 14.05 -1.55 6.98
C GLU A 69 13.07 -0.44 7.38
N PHE A 70 11.94 -0.32 6.69
CA PHE A 70 10.96 0.75 6.91
C PHE A 70 9.58 0.15 7.20
N GLN A 71 8.97 0.60 8.31
CA GLN A 71 7.57 0.29 8.60
C GLN A 71 6.68 1.23 7.82
N MET A 72 6.10 0.76 6.73
CA MET A 72 5.27 1.53 5.79
C MET A 72 3.89 0.89 5.64
N ASP A 73 2.87 1.68 5.31
CA ASP A 73 1.51 1.17 5.09
C ASP A 73 1.33 0.63 3.66
N PHE A 74 2.16 1.10 2.74
CA PHE A 74 2.13 0.74 1.33
C PHE A 74 3.53 0.70 0.75
N VAL A 75 3.80 -0.34 -0.03
CA VAL A 75 5.01 -0.47 -0.85
C VAL A 75 4.65 -1.07 -2.20
N SER A 76 5.21 -0.52 -3.27
CA SER A 76 5.17 -1.13 -4.60
C SER A 76 6.50 -0.93 -5.31
N ALA A 77 6.90 -1.92 -6.11
CA ALA A 77 8.12 -1.91 -6.90
C ALA A 77 7.80 -2.29 -8.35
N ARG A 78 8.56 -1.74 -9.31
CA ARG A 78 8.43 -2.02 -10.74
C ARG A 78 9.80 -2.13 -11.39
N THR A 79 9.99 -3.18 -12.19
CA THR A 79 11.18 -3.41 -13.02
C THR A 79 10.78 -3.24 -14.47
N ARG A 80 11.32 -2.21 -15.12
CA ARG A 80 11.05 -1.92 -16.54
C ARG A 80 11.78 -2.91 -17.45
N PRO A 81 11.28 -3.15 -18.68
CA PRO A 81 12.07 -3.84 -19.69
C PRO A 81 13.37 -3.06 -19.97
N SER A 82 14.41 -3.73 -20.43
CA SER A 82 15.65 -3.02 -20.78
C SER A 82 15.49 -2.15 -22.01
N SER A 83 16.22 -1.06 -21.97
CA SER A 83 16.45 -0.16 -23.10
C SER A 83 17.96 -0.07 -23.37
N VAL A 84 18.34 0.66 -24.42
CA VAL A 84 19.73 0.87 -24.80
C VAL A 84 19.97 2.37 -24.92
N PHE A 85 21.08 2.85 -24.40
CA PHE A 85 21.59 4.19 -24.67
C PHE A 85 23.02 4.06 -25.19
N SER A 86 23.36 4.75 -26.29
CA SER A 86 24.72 4.73 -26.88
C SER A 86 25.36 3.33 -27.01
N GLY A 87 24.54 2.29 -27.31
CA GLY A 87 24.99 0.90 -27.42
C GLY A 87 25.15 0.13 -26.10
N HIS A 88 24.95 0.78 -24.95
CA HIS A 88 24.95 0.15 -23.63
C HIS A 88 23.52 -0.24 -23.20
N PRO A 89 23.23 -1.53 -22.97
CA PRO A 89 21.95 -1.94 -22.41
C PRO A 89 21.85 -1.49 -20.95
N PHE A 90 20.68 -0.96 -20.60
CA PHE A 90 20.34 -0.57 -19.24
C PHE A 90 18.92 -1.00 -18.86
N MET A 91 18.65 -1.05 -17.57
CA MET A 91 17.36 -1.36 -16.97
C MET A 91 17.13 -0.43 -15.79
N VAL A 92 15.88 -0.04 -15.60
CA VAL A 92 15.46 0.79 -14.47
C VAL A 92 14.50 0.00 -13.59
N GLU A 93 14.79 -0.01 -12.29
CA GLU A 93 13.91 -0.53 -11.27
C GLU A 93 13.57 0.61 -10.32
N ALA A 94 12.30 0.77 -9.97
CA ALA A 94 11.87 1.79 -9.05
C ALA A 94 10.94 1.19 -8.00
N ALA A 95 10.87 1.82 -6.83
CA ALA A 95 9.88 1.50 -5.82
C ALA A 95 9.40 2.76 -5.11
N ILE A 96 8.15 2.72 -4.65
CA ILE A 96 7.54 3.77 -3.85
C ILE A 96 6.98 3.17 -2.56
N GLY A 97 7.30 3.81 -1.45
CA GLY A 97 6.81 3.51 -0.12
C GLY A 97 6.01 4.69 0.42
N TYR A 98 4.94 4.42 1.17
CA TYR A 98 4.09 5.48 1.74
C TYR A 98 3.58 5.12 3.14
N GLY A 99 3.55 6.12 4.03
CA GLY A 99 2.91 6.04 5.35
C GLY A 99 3.74 5.34 6.42
N GLY A 100 3.06 4.76 7.41
CA GLY A 100 3.66 4.09 8.55
C GLY A 100 4.49 5.04 9.43
N LYS A 101 5.75 4.68 9.68
CA LYS A 101 6.70 5.46 10.50
C LYS A 101 7.59 6.41 9.70
N LEU A 102 7.30 6.61 8.41
CA LEU A 102 7.99 7.63 7.62
C LEU A 102 7.68 9.04 8.15
N PRO A 103 8.61 10.00 8.03
CA PRO A 103 8.36 11.38 8.45
C PRO A 103 7.11 11.96 7.78
N ALA A 104 6.14 12.42 8.58
CA ALA A 104 4.87 12.92 8.07
C ALA A 104 5.01 14.25 7.31
N GLU A 105 6.06 15.02 7.61
CA GLU A 105 6.36 16.32 7.02
C GLU A 105 7.77 16.32 6.42
N GLY A 106 7.98 17.19 5.41
CA GLY A 106 9.25 17.32 4.71
C GLY A 106 9.26 16.67 3.32
N ASN A 107 10.44 16.66 2.70
CA ASN A 107 10.67 16.06 1.38
C ASN A 107 10.70 14.54 1.49
N ALA A 108 10.28 13.87 0.42
CA ALA A 108 10.38 12.42 0.31
C ALA A 108 11.83 11.94 0.51
N ILE A 109 11.97 10.77 1.11
CA ILE A 109 13.26 10.09 1.23
C ILE A 109 13.60 9.48 -0.13
N ILE A 110 14.71 9.91 -0.73
CA ILE A 110 15.13 9.44 -2.05
C ILE A 110 16.34 8.51 -1.91
N LEU A 111 16.16 7.26 -2.33
CA LEU A 111 17.22 6.25 -2.38
C LEU A 111 17.63 6.02 -3.83
N ARG A 112 18.87 6.40 -4.16
CA ARG A 112 19.41 6.30 -5.53
C ARG A 112 20.41 5.16 -5.58
N PHE A 113 20.30 4.29 -6.57
CA PHE A 113 21.22 3.19 -6.79
C PHE A 113 21.70 3.14 -8.25
N ALA A 114 22.96 2.80 -8.44
CA ALA A 114 23.54 2.48 -9.73
C ALA A 114 24.29 1.15 -9.62
N ASN A 115 23.95 0.15 -10.45
CA ASN A 115 24.56 -1.19 -10.40
C ASN A 115 24.66 -1.76 -8.96
N ARG A 116 23.56 -1.68 -8.20
CA ARG A 116 23.46 -2.10 -6.77
C ARG A 116 24.32 -1.32 -5.77
N VAL A 117 24.97 -0.22 -6.19
CA VAL A 117 25.73 0.67 -5.31
C VAL A 117 24.87 1.89 -4.95
N PRO A 118 24.71 2.23 -3.66
CA PRO A 118 23.97 3.42 -3.24
C PRO A 118 24.74 4.70 -3.57
N LEU A 119 24.03 5.70 -4.09
CA LEU A 119 24.58 7.02 -4.41
C LEU A 119 24.20 8.00 -3.30
N MET A 120 25.16 8.34 -2.44
CA MET A 120 24.89 9.14 -1.24
C MET A 120 25.00 10.65 -1.48
N TYR A 121 25.96 11.09 -2.30
CA TYR A 121 26.29 12.50 -2.50
C TYR A 121 25.70 13.08 -3.79
N GLN A 122 25.76 14.40 -3.94
CA GLN A 122 25.39 15.13 -5.16
C GLN A 122 23.98 14.84 -5.68
N GLN A 123 22.99 14.76 -4.79
CA GLN A 123 21.60 14.51 -5.18
C GLN A 123 21.07 15.53 -6.21
N GLY A 124 21.44 16.80 -6.09
CA GLY A 124 20.99 17.87 -7.00
C GLY A 124 21.52 17.78 -8.43
N ALA A 125 22.60 17.03 -8.67
CA ALA A 125 23.19 16.86 -10.00
C ALA A 125 22.81 15.52 -10.65
N CYS A 126 21.93 14.73 -10.02
CA CYS A 126 21.59 13.39 -10.49
C CYS A 126 20.28 13.39 -11.28
N ALA A 127 20.32 12.78 -12.47
CA ALA A 127 19.15 12.60 -13.33
C ALA A 127 17.97 11.92 -12.62
N ILE A 128 18.22 11.02 -11.65
CA ILE A 128 17.15 10.40 -10.85
C ILE A 128 16.36 11.47 -10.07
N THR A 129 17.06 12.36 -9.36
CA THR A 129 16.42 13.39 -8.54
C THR A 129 15.68 14.40 -9.42
N GLU A 130 16.27 14.75 -10.57
CA GLU A 130 15.64 15.59 -11.58
C GLU A 130 14.35 14.96 -12.11
N CYS A 131 14.38 13.68 -12.48
CA CYS A 131 13.20 12.93 -12.91
C CYS A 131 12.11 12.89 -11.82
N ILE A 132 12.49 12.65 -10.56
CA ILE A 132 11.54 12.67 -9.43
C ILE A 132 10.92 14.05 -9.28
N THR A 133 11.71 15.12 -9.41
CA THR A 133 11.22 16.51 -9.32
C THR A 133 10.22 16.82 -10.44
N ASN A 134 10.50 16.35 -11.66
CA ASN A 134 9.71 16.65 -12.85
C ASN A 134 8.38 15.87 -12.94
N VAL A 135 8.23 14.78 -12.20
CA VAL A 135 6.95 14.05 -12.12
C VAL A 135 5.90 14.91 -11.38
N ASN A 136 4.71 15.04 -11.96
CA ASN A 136 3.59 15.75 -11.33
C ASN A 136 2.92 14.89 -10.24
N TRP A 137 3.48 14.91 -9.03
CA TRP A 137 3.01 14.11 -7.90
C TRP A 137 1.62 14.51 -7.40
N LYS A 138 1.20 15.76 -7.64
CA LYS A 138 -0.15 16.23 -7.30
C LYS A 138 -1.24 15.43 -8.01
N SER A 139 -0.99 14.96 -9.23
CA SER A 139 -1.92 14.09 -9.96
C SER A 139 -2.11 12.71 -9.31
N TYR A 140 -1.20 12.33 -8.42
CA TYR A 140 -1.20 11.06 -7.66
C TYR A 140 -1.57 11.25 -6.18
N ASN A 141 -2.19 12.39 -5.82
CA ASN A 141 -2.60 12.74 -4.45
C ASN A 141 -1.44 12.93 -3.46
N LEU A 142 -0.26 13.32 -3.95
CA LEU A 142 0.87 13.73 -3.11
C LEU A 142 1.08 15.25 -3.22
N SER A 143 1.46 15.87 -2.09
CA SER A 143 1.88 17.26 -2.11
C SER A 143 3.29 17.39 -2.71
N GLN A 144 3.64 18.57 -3.22
CA GLN A 144 4.91 18.81 -3.89
C GLN A 144 5.32 20.27 -3.80
N GLN A 145 6.56 20.52 -3.36
CA GLN A 145 7.26 21.80 -3.41
C GLN A 145 8.67 21.55 -3.95
N GLY A 146 8.78 21.42 -5.28
CA GLY A 146 9.96 20.85 -5.95
C GLY A 146 9.92 19.33 -5.86
N LEU A 147 10.35 18.76 -4.73
CA LEU A 147 10.25 17.33 -4.46
C LEU A 147 8.85 16.97 -3.91
N PRO A 148 8.40 15.72 -4.07
CA PRO A 148 7.21 15.23 -3.38
C PRO A 148 7.40 15.35 -1.86
N THR A 149 6.34 15.75 -1.17
CA THR A 149 6.36 15.98 0.27
C THR A 149 5.38 15.08 1.01
N GLY A 150 5.71 14.78 2.27
CA GLY A 150 4.95 13.88 3.14
C GLY A 150 5.67 12.55 3.41
N PRO A 151 4.96 11.56 3.98
CA PRO A 151 5.54 10.27 4.37
C PRO A 151 5.74 9.37 3.15
N VAL A 152 6.68 9.74 2.29
CA VAL A 152 6.97 9.10 1.00
C VAL A 152 8.44 8.69 0.96
N LEU A 153 8.69 7.49 0.46
CA LEU A 153 10.01 6.99 0.14
C LEU A 153 10.03 6.60 -1.34
N ILE A 154 11.05 7.03 -2.08
CA ILE A 154 11.22 6.69 -3.50
C ILE A 154 12.60 6.07 -3.67
N LEU A 155 12.64 4.85 -4.21
CA LEU A 155 13.86 4.18 -4.60
C LEU A 155 13.93 4.12 -6.12
N VAL A 156 15.08 4.45 -6.70
CA VAL A 156 15.35 4.24 -8.12
C VAL A 156 16.73 3.61 -8.28
N HIS A 157 16.77 2.50 -9.00
CA HIS A 157 17.95 1.74 -9.36
C HIS A 157 18.12 1.72 -10.87
N VAL A 158 19.31 2.12 -11.33
CA VAL A 158 19.70 2.01 -12.74
C VAL A 158 20.80 0.96 -12.85
N ALA A 159 20.53 -0.10 -13.60
CA ALA A 159 21.50 -1.14 -13.92
C ALA A 159 21.96 -0.99 -15.37
N SER A 160 23.26 -0.95 -15.64
CA SER A 160 23.83 -0.85 -16.99
C SER A 160 25.23 -1.48 -17.05
N THR A 161 25.64 -1.93 -18.24
CA THR A 161 27.04 -2.34 -18.48
C THR A 161 28.02 -1.18 -18.28
N ASN A 162 27.57 0.04 -18.56
CA ASN A 162 28.30 1.28 -18.34
C ASN A 162 27.29 2.32 -17.85
N VAL A 163 27.43 2.82 -16.62
CA VAL A 163 26.53 3.84 -16.09
C VAL A 163 27.11 5.21 -16.43
N PRO A 164 26.35 6.12 -17.05
CA PRO A 164 26.85 7.44 -17.40
C PRO A 164 26.87 8.31 -16.14
N PHE A 165 28.04 8.50 -15.54
CA PHE A 165 28.22 9.37 -14.39
C PHE A 165 28.57 10.80 -14.81
N THR A 166 28.18 11.79 -14.02
CA THR A 166 28.52 13.21 -14.25
C THR A 166 29.99 13.53 -13.95
N SER A 167 30.62 12.75 -13.07
CA SER A 167 32.01 12.92 -12.64
C SER A 167 32.68 11.57 -12.40
N GLU A 168 34.02 11.58 -12.32
CA GLU A 168 34.83 10.39 -12.01
C GLU A 168 34.54 9.79 -10.63
N SER A 169 34.02 10.59 -9.70
CA SER A 169 33.63 10.17 -8.35
C SER A 169 32.41 9.24 -8.33
N LYS A 170 31.65 9.16 -9.42
CA LYS A 170 30.48 8.27 -9.59
C LYS A 170 29.34 8.52 -8.59
N ASP A 171 29.15 9.76 -8.15
CA ASP A 171 28.11 10.12 -7.16
C ASP A 171 26.73 10.43 -7.78
N ALA A 172 26.69 10.75 -9.08
CA ALA A 172 25.47 11.14 -9.77
C ALA A 172 25.44 10.62 -11.20
N ILE A 173 24.27 10.12 -11.61
CA ILE A 173 23.98 9.71 -12.99
C ILE A 173 23.68 10.96 -13.82
N ALA A 174 24.28 11.04 -15.00
CA ALA A 174 24.10 12.12 -15.96
C ALA A 174 22.71 12.06 -16.64
N SER A 175 22.23 13.24 -17.06
CA SER A 175 20.95 13.44 -17.74
C SER A 175 21.00 12.92 -19.18
N ILE A 176 20.66 11.64 -19.34
CA ILE A 176 20.57 10.96 -20.65
C ILE A 176 19.08 10.74 -20.98
N PRO A 177 18.55 11.28 -22.10
CA PRO A 177 17.12 11.27 -22.39
C PRO A 177 16.47 9.88 -22.37
N GLU A 178 17.16 8.85 -22.86
CA GLU A 178 16.67 7.47 -22.87
C GLU A 178 16.50 6.92 -21.45
N ILE A 179 17.44 7.23 -20.55
CA ILE A 179 17.41 6.79 -19.15
C ILE A 179 16.32 7.55 -18.40
N GLU A 180 16.25 8.86 -18.56
CA GLU A 180 15.25 9.71 -17.92
C GLU A 180 13.83 9.29 -18.29
N LYS A 181 13.60 9.00 -19.58
CA LYS A 181 12.31 8.51 -20.06
C LYS A 181 11.89 7.24 -19.32
N GLU A 182 12.77 6.25 -19.18
CA GLU A 182 12.43 5.01 -18.47
C GLU A 182 12.24 5.21 -16.96
N ILE A 183 13.02 6.10 -16.33
CA ILE A 183 12.82 6.49 -14.92
C ILE A 183 11.43 7.11 -14.74
N VAL A 184 11.08 8.10 -15.57
CA VAL A 184 9.78 8.79 -15.48
C VAL A 184 8.63 7.80 -15.70
N LEU A 185 8.72 6.90 -16.68
CA LEU A 185 7.70 5.89 -16.91
C LEU A 185 7.53 4.94 -15.71
N ALA A 186 8.63 4.47 -15.11
CA ALA A 186 8.58 3.63 -13.92
C ALA A 186 7.91 4.35 -12.73
N LEU A 187 8.26 5.62 -12.50
CA LEU A 187 7.67 6.44 -11.44
C LEU A 187 6.18 6.74 -11.68
N GLN A 188 5.77 6.94 -12.93
CA GLN A 188 4.36 7.14 -13.28
C GLN A 188 3.52 5.89 -13.02
N ASP A 189 4.03 4.71 -13.36
CA ASP A 189 3.33 3.45 -13.10
C ASP A 189 3.13 3.23 -11.59
N LEU A 190 4.17 3.47 -10.79
CA LEU A 190 4.09 3.44 -9.33
C LEU A 190 3.15 4.51 -8.75
N GLY A 191 3.14 5.71 -9.34
CA GLY A 191 2.25 6.80 -8.95
C GLY A 191 0.77 6.44 -9.11
N ARG A 192 0.39 5.70 -10.17
CA ARG A 192 -0.99 5.23 -10.37
C ARG A 192 -1.44 4.26 -9.27
N GLU A 193 -0.55 3.36 -8.85
CA GLU A 193 -0.84 2.41 -7.77
C GLU A 193 -0.97 3.11 -6.43
N LEU A 194 -0.05 4.04 -6.13
CA LEU A 194 -0.13 4.86 -4.92
C LEU A 194 -1.44 5.67 -4.89
N LYS A 195 -1.82 6.31 -6.00
CA LYS A 195 -3.08 7.05 -6.11
C LYS A 195 -4.28 6.18 -5.76
N THR A 196 -4.29 4.93 -6.22
CA THR A 196 -5.36 3.97 -5.95
C THR A 196 -5.42 3.64 -4.46
N PHE A 197 -4.28 3.42 -3.82
CA PHE A 197 -4.18 3.20 -2.37
C PHE A 197 -4.69 4.42 -1.58
N LEU A 198 -4.17 5.62 -1.87
CA LEU A 198 -4.57 6.86 -1.19
C LEU A 198 -6.06 7.14 -1.35
N SER A 199 -6.59 6.99 -2.56
CA SER A 199 -8.01 7.22 -2.85
C SER A 199 -8.92 6.25 -2.08
N ARG A 200 -8.50 4.98 -1.90
CA ARG A 200 -9.24 4.01 -1.08
C ARG A 200 -9.21 4.39 0.40
N ARG A 201 -8.06 4.85 0.90
CA ARG A 201 -7.90 5.31 2.28
C ARG A 201 -8.75 6.54 2.55
N ASP A 202 -8.68 7.56 1.71
CA ASP A 202 -9.40 8.82 1.88
C ASP A 202 -10.92 8.60 1.79
N ARG A 203 -11.37 7.72 0.87
CA ARG A 203 -12.78 7.32 0.79
C ARG A 203 -13.24 6.60 2.07
N SER A 204 -12.41 5.74 2.64
CA SER A 204 -12.74 5.02 3.87
C SER A 204 -12.82 5.98 5.06
N LYS A 205 -11.86 6.91 5.17
CA LYS A 205 -11.85 7.96 6.20
C LYS A 205 -13.08 8.86 6.09
N LEU A 206 -13.42 9.35 4.88
CA LEU A 206 -14.60 10.18 4.67
C LEU A 206 -15.91 9.44 5.01
N ALA A 207 -16.00 8.15 4.71
CA ALA A 207 -17.15 7.34 5.07
C ALA A 207 -17.28 7.20 6.60
N GLU A 208 -16.17 7.00 7.30
CA GLU A 208 -16.13 6.95 8.76
C GLU A 208 -16.50 8.29 9.41
N ASP A 209 -15.96 9.40 8.91
CA ASP A 209 -16.26 10.74 9.43
C ASP A 209 -17.75 11.08 9.25
N ARG A 210 -18.33 10.73 8.09
CA ARG A 210 -19.79 10.87 7.85
C ARG A 210 -20.60 9.98 8.78
N ALA A 211 -20.19 8.73 8.95
CA ALA A 211 -20.86 7.80 9.86
C ALA A 211 -20.86 8.33 11.30
N ARG A 212 -19.72 8.86 11.76
CA ARG A 212 -19.58 9.46 13.09
C ARG A 212 -20.46 10.68 13.28
N ALA A 213 -20.51 11.59 12.29
CA ALA A 213 -21.37 12.77 12.34
C ALA A 213 -22.87 12.38 12.41
N VAL A 214 -23.28 11.36 11.66
CA VAL A 214 -24.67 10.86 11.71
C VAL A 214 -24.98 10.19 13.05
N CYS A 215 -24.07 9.37 13.60
CA CYS A 215 -24.25 8.73 14.91
C CYS A 215 -24.39 9.76 16.04
N ALA A 216 -23.76 10.94 15.94
CA ALA A 216 -23.91 12.00 16.93
C ALA A 216 -25.34 12.58 16.98
N ILE A 217 -26.07 12.54 15.86
CA ILE A 217 -27.40 13.17 15.73
C ILE A 217 -28.54 12.15 15.92
N ILE A 218 -28.29 10.87 15.63
CA ILE A 218 -29.30 9.80 15.68
C ILE A 218 -30.02 9.68 17.04
N PRO A 219 -29.34 9.71 18.20
CA PRO A 219 -30.03 9.62 19.51
C PRO A 219 -31.00 10.77 19.76
N GLU A 220 -30.62 12.00 19.41
CA GLU A 220 -31.49 13.17 19.53
C GLU A 220 -32.71 13.07 18.62
N LEU A 221 -32.52 12.62 17.38
CA LEU A 221 -33.62 12.37 16.45
C LEU A 221 -34.56 11.28 16.97
N SER A 222 -34.01 10.18 17.51
CA SER A 222 -34.80 9.10 18.10
C SER A 222 -35.67 9.62 19.26
N ALA A 223 -35.09 10.42 20.15
CA ALA A 223 -35.81 11.03 21.26
C ALA A 223 -36.94 11.94 20.77
N LYS A 224 -36.66 12.84 19.82
CA LYS A 224 -37.66 13.78 19.29
C LYS A 224 -38.78 13.10 18.49
N VAL A 225 -38.45 12.11 17.68
CA VAL A 225 -39.47 11.35 16.93
C VAL A 225 -40.34 10.52 17.88
N SER A 226 -39.74 9.90 18.89
CA SER A 226 -40.47 9.13 19.91
C SER A 226 -41.39 10.03 20.74
N GLU A 227 -40.94 11.25 21.07
CA GLU A 227 -41.74 12.29 21.72
C GLU A 227 -42.95 12.69 20.86
N ILE A 228 -42.74 12.99 19.57
CA ILE A 228 -43.82 13.42 18.65
C ILE A 228 -44.85 12.32 18.41
N VAL A 229 -44.41 11.06 18.31
CA VAL A 229 -45.26 9.91 17.99
C VAL A 229 -45.81 9.22 19.26
N GLU A 230 -45.47 9.74 20.45
CA GLU A 230 -45.86 9.19 21.76
C GLU A 230 -45.52 7.69 21.91
N LYS A 231 -44.34 7.29 21.42
CA LYS A 231 -43.85 5.91 21.46
C LYS A 231 -42.62 5.77 22.36
N PRO A 232 -42.32 4.55 22.86
CA PRO A 232 -41.11 4.32 23.64
C PRO A 232 -39.86 4.64 22.82
N LEU A 233 -38.80 5.08 23.51
CA LEU A 233 -37.52 5.42 22.90
C LEU A 233 -36.99 4.24 22.07
N VAL A 234 -36.66 4.52 20.80
CA VAL A 234 -36.08 3.53 19.91
C VAL A 234 -34.59 3.38 20.21
N ASP A 235 -34.15 2.14 20.41
CA ASP A 235 -32.74 1.79 20.52
C ASP A 235 -31.99 2.06 19.20
N THR A 236 -31.05 3.01 19.23
CA THR A 236 -30.26 3.43 18.07
C THR A 236 -29.00 2.62 17.86
N THR A 237 -28.59 1.83 18.86
CA THR A 237 -27.34 1.07 18.84
C THR A 237 -27.20 0.15 17.62
N PRO A 238 -28.24 -0.57 17.12
CA PRO A 238 -28.12 -1.37 15.90
C PRO A 238 -27.81 -0.53 14.65
N ILE A 239 -28.33 0.70 14.59
CA ILE A 239 -28.13 1.61 13.44
C ILE A 239 -26.70 2.13 13.47
N GLU A 240 -26.23 2.55 14.64
CA GLU A 240 -24.85 2.99 14.85
C GLU A 240 -23.84 1.88 14.50
N GLY A 241 -24.12 0.64 14.90
CA GLY A 241 -23.28 -0.52 14.54
C GLY A 241 -23.21 -0.79 13.06
N LYS A 242 -24.36 -0.74 12.37
CA LYS A 242 -24.43 -0.91 10.91
C LYS A 242 -23.67 0.20 10.18
N LEU A 243 -23.79 1.44 10.65
CA LEU A 243 -23.17 2.59 10.01
C LEU A 243 -21.65 2.62 10.23
N MET A 244 -21.20 2.31 11.45
CA MET A 244 -19.79 2.25 11.84
C MET A 244 -19.11 0.91 11.50
N ARG A 245 -19.87 -0.10 11.03
CA ARG A 245 -19.39 -1.46 10.70
C ARG A 245 -18.62 -2.13 11.84
N LYS A 246 -19.10 -1.98 13.07
CA LYS A 246 -18.46 -2.50 14.29
C LYS A 246 -19.16 -3.76 14.80
N LEU A 247 -18.45 -4.50 15.66
CA LEU A 247 -19.07 -5.51 16.50
C LEU A 247 -19.73 -4.83 17.70
N ILE A 248 -21.00 -5.12 17.93
CA ILE A 248 -21.75 -4.59 19.06
C ILE A 248 -22.01 -5.70 20.05
N ALA A 249 -21.68 -5.45 21.30
CA ALA A 249 -22.10 -6.26 22.43
C ALA A 249 -23.17 -5.52 23.22
N LYS A 250 -24.32 -6.16 23.41
CA LYS A 250 -25.42 -5.63 24.21
C LYS A 250 -25.68 -6.56 25.36
N LYS A 251 -25.91 -5.98 26.53
CA LYS A 251 -26.47 -6.67 27.69
C LYS A 251 -27.81 -6.06 28.03
N SER A 252 -28.81 -6.89 28.26
CA SER A 252 -30.13 -6.45 28.71
C SER A 252 -30.79 -7.47 29.61
N THR A 253 -31.48 -7.01 30.64
CA THR A 253 -32.20 -7.86 31.58
C THR A 253 -33.70 -7.66 31.43
N ARG A 254 -34.43 -8.76 31.22
CA ARG A 254 -35.91 -8.76 31.12
C ARG A 254 -36.48 -9.92 31.92
N GLU A 255 -37.44 -9.62 32.80
CA GLU A 255 -38.21 -10.63 33.55
C GLU A 255 -37.34 -11.66 34.30
N GLY A 256 -36.20 -11.21 34.87
CA GLY A 256 -35.27 -12.09 35.60
C GLY A 256 -34.36 -12.95 34.71
N LYS A 257 -34.28 -12.64 33.41
CA LYS A 257 -33.33 -13.23 32.46
C LYS A 257 -32.40 -12.17 31.92
N VAL A 258 -31.11 -12.45 31.95
CA VAL A 258 -30.06 -11.65 31.32
C VAL A 258 -29.81 -12.18 29.92
N ILE A 259 -29.84 -11.29 28.94
CA ILE A 259 -29.59 -11.56 27.53
C ILE A 259 -28.36 -10.77 27.12
N ILE A 260 -27.34 -11.47 26.63
CA ILE A 260 -26.18 -10.86 25.99
C ILE A 260 -26.25 -11.16 24.50
N GLU A 261 -26.36 -10.10 23.68
CA GLU A 261 -26.41 -10.17 22.22
C GLU A 261 -25.13 -9.59 21.63
N LEU A 262 -24.44 -10.36 20.80
CA LEU A 262 -23.24 -9.98 20.08
C LEU A 262 -23.55 -9.94 18.57
N ALA A 263 -23.62 -8.75 18.01
CA ALA A 263 -23.94 -8.52 16.59
C ALA A 263 -22.72 -8.02 15.83
N ASN A 264 -22.24 -8.78 14.84
CA ASN A 264 -21.08 -8.41 14.04
C ASN A 264 -21.51 -7.71 12.73
N TYR A 265 -21.51 -6.38 12.72
CA TYR A 265 -21.78 -5.59 11.51
C TYR A 265 -20.53 -5.31 10.64
N SER A 266 -19.39 -5.85 11.03
CA SER A 266 -18.13 -5.69 10.31
C SER A 266 -18.01 -6.63 9.11
N GLY A 267 -17.01 -6.40 8.26
CA GLY A 267 -16.68 -7.27 7.12
C GLY A 267 -15.76 -8.44 7.46
N PHE A 268 -15.33 -8.58 8.72
CA PHE A 268 -14.40 -9.63 9.15
C PHE A 268 -15.05 -10.59 10.14
N GLU A 269 -14.46 -11.76 10.28
CA GLU A 269 -14.84 -12.75 11.28
C GLU A 269 -14.18 -12.42 12.62
N GLY A 270 -14.99 -12.25 13.66
CA GLY A 270 -14.52 -11.81 14.96
C GLY A 270 -14.32 -12.99 15.91
N GLU A 271 -13.08 -13.36 16.19
CA GLU A 271 -12.74 -14.24 17.32
C GLU A 271 -12.72 -13.42 18.61
N ILE A 272 -13.67 -13.69 19.50
CA ILE A 272 -13.85 -12.91 20.73
C ILE A 272 -14.01 -13.79 21.96
N SER A 273 -13.66 -13.20 23.10
CA SER A 273 -13.98 -13.70 24.42
C SER A 273 -14.86 -12.67 25.12
N ALA A 274 -16.11 -13.01 25.37
CA ALA A 274 -17.05 -12.19 26.13
C ALA A 274 -16.96 -12.57 27.62
N TYR A 275 -16.66 -11.59 28.47
CA TYR A 275 -16.55 -11.70 29.91
C TYR A 275 -17.74 -10.98 30.55
N ASP A 276 -18.61 -11.71 31.23
CA ASP A 276 -19.61 -11.10 32.10
C ASP A 276 -19.22 -11.32 33.56
N ILE A 277 -18.98 -10.22 34.26
CA ILE A 277 -18.65 -10.20 35.70
C ILE A 277 -19.89 -9.69 36.43
N SER A 278 -20.63 -10.58 37.09
CA SER A 278 -21.87 -10.24 37.78
C SER A 278 -22.12 -11.18 38.96
N ALA A 279 -23.03 -10.82 39.88
CA ALA A 279 -23.39 -11.66 41.02
C ALA A 279 -24.19 -12.92 40.64
N ASP A 280 -24.61 -13.03 39.37
CA ASP A 280 -25.39 -14.15 38.84
C ASP A 280 -24.48 -15.31 38.41
N ASN A 281 -24.77 -16.53 38.88
CA ASN A 281 -23.98 -17.73 38.55
C ASN A 281 -24.15 -18.16 37.07
N ALA A 282 -25.31 -17.87 36.46
CA ALA A 282 -25.63 -18.24 35.07
C ALA A 282 -25.42 -19.74 34.74
N ALA A 283 -25.66 -20.63 35.70
CA ALA A 283 -25.49 -22.08 35.51
C ALA A 283 -26.43 -22.66 34.43
N ASP A 284 -27.54 -21.95 34.16
CA ASP A 284 -28.54 -22.25 33.14
C ASP A 284 -28.31 -21.52 31.81
N ALA A 285 -27.11 -20.95 31.59
CA ALA A 285 -26.81 -20.22 30.37
C ALA A 285 -26.93 -21.09 29.11
N GLU A 286 -27.63 -20.56 28.11
CA GLU A 286 -27.75 -21.15 26.78
C GLU A 286 -27.26 -20.13 25.74
N PRO A 287 -26.12 -20.38 25.05
CA PRO A 287 -25.17 -21.50 25.26
C PRO A 287 -24.37 -21.41 26.57
N LYS A 288 -23.89 -22.57 27.04
CA LYS A 288 -23.10 -22.68 28.28
C LYS A 288 -21.80 -21.89 28.19
N ALA A 289 -21.41 -21.27 29.29
CA ALA A 289 -20.11 -20.61 29.40
C ALA A 289 -18.97 -21.62 29.33
N ASP A 290 -17.89 -21.28 28.63
CA ASP A 290 -16.69 -22.11 28.53
C ASP A 290 -15.92 -22.14 29.86
N PHE A 291 -16.02 -21.05 30.62
CA PHE A 291 -15.38 -20.90 31.91
C PHE A 291 -16.24 -20.07 32.86
N VAL A 292 -16.37 -20.53 34.10
CA VAL A 292 -17.03 -19.80 35.19
C VAL A 292 -16.12 -19.87 36.41
N SER A 293 -15.84 -18.71 37.02
CA SER A 293 -15.09 -18.62 38.27
C SER A 293 -15.77 -17.67 39.25
N GLU A 294 -15.78 -18.03 40.52
CA GLU A 294 -16.30 -17.18 41.61
C GLU A 294 -15.14 -16.57 42.39
N MET A 295 -15.19 -15.26 42.61
CA MET A 295 -14.27 -14.55 43.49
C MET A 295 -15.02 -13.45 44.23
N ASP A 296 -14.91 -13.40 45.56
CA ASP A 296 -15.53 -12.40 46.43
C ASP A 296 -17.04 -12.17 46.18
N GLY A 297 -17.78 -13.26 45.89
CA GLY A 297 -19.22 -13.21 45.63
C GLY A 297 -19.64 -12.70 44.24
N GLN A 298 -18.67 -12.51 43.32
CA GLN A 298 -18.92 -12.24 41.91
C GLN A 298 -18.51 -13.43 41.04
N PHE A 299 -19.37 -13.77 40.08
CA PHE A 299 -19.13 -14.80 39.08
C PHE A 299 -18.61 -14.16 37.79
N THR A 300 -17.41 -14.54 37.37
CA THR A 300 -16.86 -14.22 36.04
C THR A 300 -17.20 -15.36 35.09
N LYS A 301 -17.98 -15.05 34.05
CA LYS A 301 -18.42 -16.00 33.04
C LYS A 301 -17.80 -15.63 31.70
N VAL A 302 -17.19 -16.61 31.03
CA VAL A 302 -16.47 -16.38 29.78
C VAL A 302 -17.04 -17.26 28.68
N TRP A 303 -17.39 -16.62 27.57
CA TRP A 303 -17.74 -17.30 26.32
C TRP A 303 -16.72 -16.96 25.25
N LYS A 304 -16.07 -17.99 24.71
CA LYS A 304 -15.15 -17.90 23.59
C LYS A 304 -15.90 -18.32 22.33
N MET A 305 -15.95 -17.43 21.36
CA MET A 305 -16.71 -17.68 20.15
C MET A 305 -16.10 -16.96 18.96
N THR A 306 -16.43 -17.49 17.78
CA THR A 306 -16.13 -16.87 16.52
C THR A 306 -17.45 -16.42 15.90
N ILE A 307 -17.59 -15.11 15.65
CA ILE A 307 -18.80 -14.53 15.07
C ILE A 307 -18.54 -14.16 13.61
N PRO A 308 -19.13 -14.90 12.65
CA PRO A 308 -19.03 -14.57 11.23
C PRO A 308 -19.50 -13.14 10.92
N SER A 309 -18.99 -12.58 9.82
CA SER A 309 -19.44 -11.27 9.32
C SER A 309 -20.96 -11.27 9.10
N LYS A 310 -21.63 -10.20 9.56
CA LYS A 310 -23.09 -9.99 9.44
C LYS A 310 -23.95 -11.03 10.15
N SER A 311 -23.40 -11.71 11.15
CA SER A 311 -24.15 -12.65 12.00
C SER A 311 -24.35 -12.10 13.41
N THR A 312 -25.30 -12.69 14.11
CA THR A 312 -25.61 -12.40 15.51
C THR A 312 -25.44 -13.67 16.32
N TRP A 313 -24.90 -13.51 17.53
CA TRP A 313 -24.80 -14.55 18.53
C TRP A 313 -25.49 -14.05 19.80
N GLN A 314 -26.14 -14.94 20.53
CA GLN A 314 -26.89 -14.58 21.73
C GLN A 314 -26.70 -15.65 22.80
N VAL A 315 -26.55 -15.20 24.05
CA VAL A 315 -26.68 -16.05 25.25
C VAL A 315 -27.75 -15.51 26.15
N THR A 316 -28.48 -16.41 26.79
CA THR A 316 -29.50 -16.07 27.80
C THR A 316 -29.31 -16.94 29.04
N TYR A 317 -29.44 -16.34 30.22
CA TYR A 317 -29.38 -17.03 31.52
C TYR A 317 -30.27 -16.34 32.55
N SER A 318 -30.64 -17.04 33.63
CA SER A 318 -31.45 -16.46 34.70
C SER A 318 -30.58 -15.63 35.65
N GLY A 319 -31.01 -14.41 35.96
CA GLY A 319 -30.21 -13.49 36.76
C GLY A 319 -30.92 -12.18 37.07
N LYS A 320 -30.36 -11.43 38.04
CA LYS A 320 -30.82 -10.08 38.38
C LYS A 320 -30.22 -9.01 37.47
N GLY A 321 -29.25 -9.37 36.64
CA GLY A 321 -28.57 -8.42 35.76
C GLY A 321 -27.50 -7.62 36.49
N GLY A 322 -27.01 -6.55 35.83
CA GLY A 322 -25.95 -5.70 36.36
C GLY A 322 -24.57 -6.36 36.35
N GLY A 323 -23.54 -5.64 36.79
CA GLY A 323 -22.14 -6.06 36.63
C GLY A 323 -21.48 -5.46 35.39
N ILE A 324 -20.39 -6.05 34.90
CA ILE A 324 -19.60 -5.50 33.78
C ILE A 324 -19.48 -6.54 32.66
N LEU A 325 -19.79 -6.13 31.43
CA LEU A 325 -19.51 -6.87 30.21
C LEU A 325 -18.21 -6.34 29.57
N ASP A 326 -17.19 -7.19 29.45
CA ASP A 326 -15.95 -6.89 28.72
C ASP A 326 -15.79 -7.84 27.53
N ILE A 327 -15.34 -7.32 26.39
CA ILE A 327 -15.12 -8.10 25.18
C ILE A 327 -13.64 -8.04 24.84
N ARG A 328 -12.97 -9.18 24.72
CA ARG A 328 -11.56 -9.29 24.33
C ARG A 328 -11.39 -10.03 23.02
N GLY A 329 -10.22 -9.90 22.40
CA GLY A 329 -9.88 -10.53 21.11
C GLY A 329 -10.00 -9.62 19.89
N ILE A 330 -10.65 -8.46 20.04
CA ILE A 330 -10.78 -7.44 18.99
C ILE A 330 -10.36 -6.07 19.53
N ASP A 331 -9.71 -5.29 18.66
CA ASP A 331 -9.34 -3.89 18.88
C ASP A 331 -10.54 -3.02 19.29
N ASP A 332 -10.36 -2.18 20.31
CA ASP A 332 -11.39 -1.29 20.85
C ASP A 332 -12.02 -0.37 19.79
N SER A 333 -11.24 0.02 18.77
CA SER A 333 -11.74 0.81 17.65
C SER A 333 -12.81 0.08 16.82
N LYS A 334 -12.84 -1.26 16.86
CA LYS A 334 -13.72 -2.12 16.05
C LYS A 334 -14.91 -2.69 16.82
N LYS A 335 -15.02 -2.42 18.12
CA LYS A 335 -16.13 -2.88 18.96
C LYS A 335 -16.85 -1.73 19.65
N MET A 336 -18.05 -2.02 20.13
CA MET A 336 -18.85 -1.15 20.99
C MET A 336 -19.59 -2.02 21.99
N VAL A 337 -19.47 -1.71 23.28
CA VAL A 337 -20.18 -2.42 24.35
C VAL A 337 -21.23 -1.47 24.89
N VAL A 338 -22.47 -1.93 24.94
CA VAL A 338 -23.61 -1.18 25.43
C VAL A 338 -24.28 -2.00 26.53
N ASP A 339 -24.32 -1.42 27.72
CA ASP A 339 -25.11 -1.96 28.82
C ASP A 339 -26.45 -1.24 28.84
N LEU A 340 -27.54 -2.00 28.71
CA LEU A 340 -28.91 -1.48 28.72
C LEU A 340 -29.61 -1.76 30.06
N ASP A 341 -28.91 -2.35 31.03
CA ASP A 341 -29.39 -2.49 32.40
C ASP A 341 -29.30 -1.11 33.09
N VAL A 342 -30.39 -0.32 33.00
CA VAL A 342 -30.59 0.94 33.75
C VAL A 342 -31.47 0.69 34.97
#